data_AF-A0A971HXZ0-F1
#
_entry.id   AF-A0A971HXZ0-F1
#
_cell.length_a   1.000
_cell.length_b   1.000
_cell.length_c   1.000
_cell.angle_alpha   90.00
_cell.angle_beta   90.00
_cell.angle_gamma   90.00
#
_symmetry.space_group_name_H-M   'P 1'
#
loop_
_entity.id
_entity.type
_entity.pdbx_description
1 polymer ?
#
loop_
_entity_poly.entity_id
_entity_poly.type
_entity_poly.pdbx_seq_one_letter_code
_entity_poly.pdbx_strand_id
1 'polypeptide(L)'
;MGKVLGLLILILAYFAWFVFGPWYDHLSLQGIVFTTLVVSSLIRHGWSGTLRSLWIIFPFVLTLIFFGIIFDWFQLMGRSDWLNDSLVKAVVFPNSFLVTKLCLESISFRDLIALPVSQKTRRSMIILKAVMGKCTPLLFRFRFFMSLSPHFHNQRWPQFWRLCAVVMALYISIYRQAEQTRDLYDHRQTFLREKP
;
A
#
# COMPACT_ATOMS: atom_id res chain seq x y z
N MET A 1 3.14 -3.20 -22.04
CA MET A 1 3.68 -4.51 -21.59
C MET A 1 5.05 -4.38 -20.93
N GLY A 2 6.08 -3.89 -21.63
CA GLY A 2 7.47 -3.89 -21.12
C GLY A 2 7.68 -3.22 -19.76
N LYS A 3 6.95 -2.13 -19.46
CA LYS A 3 7.07 -1.42 -18.17
C LYS A 3 6.61 -2.24 -16.96
N VAL A 4 5.45 -2.92 -17.05
CA VAL A 4 4.93 -3.72 -15.92
C VAL A 4 5.77 -4.96 -15.71
N LEU A 5 6.18 -5.62 -16.79
CA LEU A 5 7.09 -6.76 -16.72
C LEU A 5 8.43 -6.35 -16.11
N GLY A 6 8.98 -5.20 -16.52
CA GLY A 6 10.21 -4.65 -15.96
C GLY A 6 10.09 -4.32 -14.47
N LEU A 7 8.97 -3.74 -14.02
CA LEU A 7 8.71 -3.48 -12.60
C LEU A 7 8.57 -4.78 -11.80
N LEU A 8 7.92 -5.80 -12.36
CA LEU A 8 7.76 -7.08 -11.69
C LEU A 8 9.09 -7.83 -11.58
N ILE A 9 9.92 -7.79 -12.63
CA ILE A 9 11.30 -8.30 -12.60
C ILE A 9 12.12 -7.52 -11.57
N LEU A 10 11.96 -6.20 -11.49
CA LEU A 10 12.68 -5.37 -10.52
C LEU A 10 12.28 -5.68 -9.07
N ILE A 11 10.99 -5.90 -8.80
CA ILE A 11 10.51 -6.35 -7.49
C ILE A 11 11.11 -7.74 -7.18
N LEU A 12 11.01 -8.70 -8.10
CA LEU A 12 11.54 -10.04 -7.89
C LEU A 12 13.04 -10.04 -7.66
N ALA A 13 13.79 -9.27 -8.46
CA ALA A 13 15.22 -9.06 -8.29
C ALA A 13 15.55 -8.46 -6.91
N TYR A 14 14.81 -7.43 -6.51
CA TYR A 14 14.98 -6.83 -5.18
C TYR A 14 14.77 -7.84 -4.06
N PHE A 15 13.67 -8.61 -4.09
CA PHE A 15 13.39 -9.63 -3.07
C PHE A 15 14.42 -10.77 -3.11
N ALA A 16 14.83 -11.21 -4.30
CA ALA A 16 15.81 -12.27 -4.47
C ALA A 16 17.19 -11.89 -3.94
N TRP A 17 17.63 -10.64 -4.09
CA TRP A 17 18.97 -10.20 -3.65
C TRP A 17 19.01 -9.62 -2.24
N PHE A 18 18.05 -8.76 -1.90
CA PHE A 18 18.09 -7.96 -0.66
C PHE A 18 17.21 -8.49 0.46
N VAL A 19 16.27 -9.40 0.18
CA VAL A 19 15.37 -9.95 1.21
C VAL A 19 15.66 -11.42 1.51
N PHE A 20 15.87 -12.23 0.47
CA PHE A 20 16.18 -13.67 0.59
C PHE A 20 17.60 -14.03 0.12
N GLY A 21 18.37 -13.02 -0.29
CA GLY A 21 19.62 -13.20 -1.01
C GLY A 21 20.87 -12.91 -0.18
N PRO A 22 22.03 -12.90 -0.85
CA PRO A 22 23.34 -12.72 -0.20
C PRO A 22 23.52 -11.33 0.42
N TRP A 23 22.68 -10.35 0.08
CA TRP A 23 22.77 -8.99 0.62
C TRP A 23 21.82 -8.71 1.78
N TYR A 24 21.15 -9.75 2.28
CA TYR A 24 20.25 -9.64 3.43
C TYR A 24 20.98 -9.17 4.69
N ASP A 25 22.09 -9.83 5.07
CA ASP A 25 22.80 -9.56 6.34
C ASP A 25 23.64 -8.26 6.32
N HIS A 26 23.80 -7.63 5.16
CA HIS A 26 24.63 -6.43 5.02
C HIS A 26 23.84 -5.15 5.40
N LEU A 27 23.83 -4.83 6.70
CA LEU A 27 23.13 -3.67 7.25
C LEU A 27 23.51 -2.35 6.55
N SER A 28 24.79 -2.15 6.22
CA SER A 28 25.25 -0.94 5.51
C SER A 28 24.61 -0.80 4.12
N LEU A 29 24.50 -1.90 3.37
CA LEU A 29 23.84 -1.90 2.06
C LEU A 29 22.34 -1.65 2.22
N GLN A 30 21.69 -2.25 3.21
CA GLN A 30 20.28 -2.02 3.50
C GLN A 30 20.00 -0.58 3.89
N GLY A 31 20.91 0.07 4.64
CA GLY A 31 20.83 1.49 4.98
C GLY A 31 20.95 2.39 3.74
N ILE A 32 21.88 2.09 2.83
CA ILE A 32 22.00 2.82 1.56
C ILE A 32 20.71 2.66 0.74
N VAL A 33 20.19 1.44 0.62
CA VAL A 33 18.91 1.20 -0.07
C VAL A 33 17.77 1.96 0.60
N PHE A 34 17.69 1.98 1.93
CA PHE A 34 16.67 2.75 2.65
C PHE A 34 16.75 4.24 2.35
N THR A 35 17.95 4.83 2.44
CA THR A 35 18.14 6.26 2.16
C THR A 35 17.77 6.60 0.72
N THR A 36 18.18 5.80 -0.26
CA THR A 36 17.82 6.03 -1.68
C THR A 36 16.32 5.93 -1.91
N LEU A 37 15.62 4.99 -1.26
CA LEU A 37 14.16 4.84 -1.36
C LEU A 37 13.42 5.98 -0.66
N VAL A 38 13.90 6.45 0.49
CA VAL A 38 13.33 7.61 1.19
C VAL A 38 13.50 8.87 0.34
N VAL A 39 14.68 9.12 -0.21
CA VAL A 39 14.93 10.25 -1.12
C VAL A 39 14.03 10.16 -2.35
N SER A 40 13.90 8.97 -2.95
CA SER A 40 13.00 8.75 -4.09
C SER A 40 11.53 9.01 -3.73
N SER A 41 11.11 8.61 -2.53
CA SER A 41 9.77 8.88 -2.01
C SER A 41 9.55 10.37 -1.75
N LEU A 42 10.54 11.07 -1.21
CA LEU A 42 10.49 12.52 -0.95
C LEU A 42 10.31 13.30 -2.25
N ILE A 43 11.06 12.94 -3.30
CA ILE A 43 10.95 13.58 -4.61
C ILE A 43 9.54 13.36 -5.21
N ARG A 44 8.96 12.17 -5.05
CA ARG A 44 7.64 11.85 -5.65
C ARG A 44 6.42 12.34 -4.85
N HIS A 45 6.47 12.25 -3.53
CA HIS A 45 5.31 12.45 -2.66
C HIS A 45 5.45 13.61 -1.67
N GLY A 46 6.61 14.28 -1.68
CA GLY A 46 6.95 15.30 -0.71
C GLY A 46 7.20 14.75 0.69
N TRP A 47 7.48 15.69 1.60
CA TRP A 47 7.82 15.41 3.00
C TRP A 47 6.66 14.75 3.76
N SER A 48 5.45 15.31 3.64
CA SER A 48 4.28 14.84 4.37
C SER A 48 3.84 13.43 3.94
N GLY A 49 3.92 13.10 2.65
CA GLY A 49 3.59 11.78 2.12
C GLY A 49 4.58 10.71 2.54
N THR A 50 5.87 11.05 2.56
CA THR A 50 6.94 10.13 2.99
C THR A 50 6.87 9.87 4.50
N LEU A 51 6.72 10.92 5.31
CA LEU A 51 6.54 10.78 6.76
C LEU A 51 5.32 9.92 7.11
N ARG A 52 4.18 10.16 6.47
CA ARG A 52 2.98 9.34 6.72
C ARG A 52 3.22 7.87 6.42
N SER A 53 3.97 7.57 5.36
CA SER A 53 4.31 6.20 4.98
C SER A 53 5.23 5.54 6.01
N LEU A 54 6.27 6.25 6.44
CA LEU A 54 7.16 5.78 7.50
C LEU A 54 6.41 5.58 8.82
N TRP A 55 5.46 6.46 9.14
CA TRP A 55 4.67 6.38 10.37
C TRP A 55 3.76 5.16 10.44
N ILE A 56 3.26 4.68 9.29
CA ILE A 56 2.47 3.43 9.21
C ILE A 56 3.34 2.21 9.55
N ILE A 57 4.61 2.22 9.14
CA ILE A 57 5.55 1.10 9.30
C ILE A 57 6.24 1.16 10.67
N PHE A 58 6.42 2.36 11.22
CA PHE A 58 7.10 2.63 12.48
C PHE A 58 6.72 1.71 13.65
N PRO A 59 5.43 1.44 13.96
CA PRO A 59 5.08 0.55 15.06
C PRO A 59 5.64 -0.88 14.88
N PHE A 60 5.73 -1.37 13.64
CA PHE A 60 6.30 -2.69 13.34
C PHE A 60 7.83 -2.72 13.48
N VAL A 61 8.49 -1.63 13.10
CA VAL A 61 9.94 -1.47 13.31
C VAL A 61 10.25 -1.45 14.80
N LEU A 62 9.45 -0.72 15.57
CA LEU A 62 9.63 -0.60 17.01
C LEU A 62 9.41 -1.95 17.72
N THR A 63 8.40 -2.72 17.32
CA THR A 63 8.20 -4.07 17.89
C THR A 63 9.34 -5.02 17.57
N LEU A 64 9.89 -4.98 16.34
CA LEU A 64 11.05 -5.81 15.96
C LEU A 64 12.28 -5.47 16.81
N ILE A 65 12.58 -4.18 17.00
CA ILE A 65 13.69 -3.74 17.84
C ILE A 65 13.46 -4.16 19.29
N PHE A 66 12.25 -3.97 19.82
CA PHE A 66 11.91 -4.34 21.18
C PHE A 66 12.08 -5.84 21.44
N PHE A 67 11.59 -6.71 20.53
CA PHE A 67 11.83 -8.14 20.62
C PHE A 67 13.30 -8.51 20.48
N GLY A 68 14.05 -7.82 19.60
CA GLY A 68 15.49 -7.98 19.49
C GLY A 68 16.21 -7.75 20.82
N ILE A 69 15.92 -6.62 21.48
CA ILE A 69 16.52 -6.27 22.78
C ILE A 69 16.16 -7.30 23.85
N ILE A 70 14.88 -7.70 23.93
CA ILE A 70 14.44 -8.68 24.93
C ILE A 70 15.15 -10.02 24.69
N PHE A 71 15.17 -10.53 23.46
CA PHE A 71 15.76 -11.84 23.19
C PHE A 71 17.28 -11.86 23.37
N ASP A 72 17.94 -10.74 23.08
CA ASP A 72 19.36 -10.55 23.34
C ASP A 72 19.65 -10.54 24.85
N TRP A 73 18.84 -9.80 25.62
CA TRP A 73 18.97 -9.71 27.08
C TRP A 73 18.76 -11.07 27.77
N PHE A 74 17.78 -11.85 27.32
CA PHE A 74 17.51 -13.18 27.85
C PHE A 74 18.40 -14.28 27.26
N GLN A 75 19.30 -13.94 26.30
CA GLN A 75 20.13 -14.88 25.55
C GLN A 75 19.31 -16.10 25.09
N LEU A 76 18.15 -15.83 24.49
CA LEU A 76 17.21 -16.89 24.13
C LEU A 76 17.91 -17.88 23.20
N MET A 77 17.80 -19.19 23.49
CA MET A 77 18.50 -20.25 22.76
C MET A 77 20.05 -20.16 22.78
N GLY A 78 20.64 -19.43 23.74
CA GLY A 78 22.10 -19.31 23.89
C GLY A 78 22.76 -18.47 22.80
N ARG A 79 21.99 -17.66 22.07
CA ARG A 79 22.48 -16.80 20.98
C ARG A 79 22.55 -15.34 21.43
N SER A 80 23.59 -14.63 20.97
CA SER A 80 23.91 -13.22 21.31
C SER A 80 23.72 -12.23 20.15
N ASP A 81 23.13 -12.69 19.05
CA ASP A 81 23.06 -11.94 17.79
C ASP A 81 21.61 -11.55 17.46
N TRP A 82 20.72 -11.65 18.46
CA TRP A 82 19.30 -11.34 18.32
C TRP A 82 19.08 -9.87 17.99
N LEU A 83 19.85 -8.98 18.62
CA LEU A 83 19.75 -7.56 18.34
C LEU A 83 20.13 -7.24 16.88
N ASN A 84 21.23 -7.83 16.40
CA ASN A 84 21.71 -7.61 15.03
C ASN A 84 20.71 -8.14 13.99
N ASP A 85 20.19 -9.36 14.19
CA ASP A 85 19.17 -9.95 13.30
C ASP A 85 17.87 -9.11 13.29
N SER A 86 17.42 -8.63 14.45
CA SER A 86 16.28 -7.73 14.53
C SER A 86 16.53 -6.36 13.88
N LEU A 87 17.75 -5.82 13.96
CA LEU A 87 18.13 -4.57 13.28
C LEU A 87 18.11 -4.73 11.76
N VAL A 88 18.64 -5.84 11.23
CA VAL A 88 18.58 -6.15 9.79
C VAL A 88 17.12 -6.19 9.34
N LYS A 89 16.25 -6.93 10.04
CA LYS A 89 14.82 -7.01 9.74
C LYS A 89 14.12 -5.66 9.84
N ALA A 90 14.47 -4.85 10.83
CA ALA A 90 13.94 -3.52 11.05
C ALA A 90 14.24 -2.55 9.90
N VAL A 91 15.29 -2.78 9.10
CA VAL A 91 15.61 -1.99 7.89
C VAL A 91 15.06 -2.64 6.62
N VAL A 92 15.18 -3.97 6.49
CA VAL A 92 14.68 -4.73 5.33
C VAL A 92 13.16 -4.57 5.15
N PHE A 93 12.40 -4.53 6.25
CA PHE A 93 10.95 -4.40 6.19
C PHE A 93 10.50 -3.03 5.61
N PRO A 94 10.94 -1.87 6.13
CA PRO A 94 10.69 -0.58 5.49
C PRO A 94 11.13 -0.52 4.04
N ASN A 95 12.30 -1.06 3.69
CA ASN A 95 12.79 -1.08 2.31
C ASN A 95 11.81 -1.82 1.39
N SER A 96 11.39 -3.02 1.80
CA SER A 96 10.46 -3.85 1.03
C SER A 96 9.11 -3.17 0.83
N PHE A 97 8.62 -2.49 1.88
CA PHE A 97 7.40 -1.69 1.78
C PHE A 97 7.56 -0.53 0.79
N LEU A 98 8.64 0.26 0.90
CA LEU A 98 8.89 1.42 0.04
C LEU A 98 9.08 1.02 -1.43
N VAL A 99 9.86 -0.03 -1.71
CA VAL A 99 10.03 -0.57 -3.07
C VAL A 99 8.68 -0.96 -3.66
N THR A 100 7.91 -1.77 -2.91
CA THR A 100 6.61 -2.25 -3.38
C THR A 100 5.65 -1.11 -3.62
N LYS A 101 5.59 -0.15 -2.69
CA LYS A 101 4.77 1.06 -2.81
C LYS A 101 5.14 1.86 -4.07
N LEU A 102 6.42 2.20 -4.23
CA LEU A 102 6.91 2.98 -5.38
C LEU A 102 6.69 2.27 -6.72
N CYS A 103 6.83 0.94 -6.75
CA CYS A 103 6.56 0.14 -7.93
C CYS A 103 5.06 0.14 -8.27
N LEU A 104 4.18 -0.11 -7.29
CA LEU A 104 2.73 -0.10 -7.50
C LEU A 104 2.22 1.28 -7.94
N GLU A 105 2.76 2.35 -7.38
CA GLU A 105 2.45 3.73 -7.77
C GLU A 105 2.94 4.06 -9.19
N SER A 106 4.06 3.47 -9.62
CA SER A 106 4.60 3.69 -10.96
C SER A 106 3.82 2.99 -12.07
N ILE A 107 3.02 1.98 -11.75
CA ILE A 107 2.11 1.35 -12.71
C ILE A 107 1.03 2.39 -13.05
N SER A 108 0.92 2.82 -14.30
CA SER A 108 -0.16 3.75 -14.70
C SER A 108 -1.46 3.01 -15.02
N PHE A 109 -2.58 3.73 -15.12
CA PHE A 109 -3.86 3.15 -15.56
C PHE A 109 -3.78 2.56 -16.97
N ARG A 110 -3.02 3.23 -17.85
CA ARG A 110 -2.76 2.79 -19.23
C ARG A 110 -1.96 1.48 -19.25
N ASP A 111 -1.04 1.30 -18.32
CA ASP A 111 -0.25 0.08 -18.17
C ASP A 111 -1.10 -1.12 -17.72
N LEU A 112 -2.10 -0.89 -16.86
CA LEU A 112 -3.07 -1.90 -16.44
C LEU A 112 -4.01 -2.33 -17.58
N ILE A 113 -4.43 -1.40 -18.44
CA ILE A 113 -5.25 -1.71 -19.63
C ILE A 113 -4.47 -2.57 -20.63
N ALA A 114 -3.16 -2.33 -20.76
CA ALA A 114 -2.30 -3.03 -21.71
C ALA A 114 -1.85 -4.44 -21.26
N LEU A 115 -2.28 -4.91 -20.09
CA LEU A 115 -1.94 -6.25 -19.61
C LEU A 115 -2.76 -7.33 -20.35
N PRO A 116 -2.16 -8.47 -20.74
CA PRO A 116 -2.83 -9.58 -21.43
C PRO A 116 -3.67 -10.42 -20.46
N VAL A 117 -4.35 -9.78 -19.51
CA VAL A 117 -5.25 -10.46 -18.57
C VAL A 117 -6.63 -10.61 -19.21
N SER A 118 -7.37 -11.63 -18.76
CA SER A 118 -8.77 -11.82 -19.15
C SER A 118 -9.56 -10.52 -18.95
N GLN A 119 -10.54 -10.24 -19.82
CA GLN A 119 -11.33 -9.00 -19.73
C GLN A 119 -11.99 -8.82 -18.35
N LYS A 120 -12.38 -9.93 -17.70
CA LYS A 120 -12.97 -9.94 -16.35
C LYS A 120 -11.97 -9.41 -15.31
N THR A 121 -10.73 -9.89 -15.33
CA THR A 121 -9.66 -9.44 -14.41
C THR A 121 -9.22 -8.00 -14.69
N ARG A 122 -9.14 -7.62 -15.97
CA ARG A 122 -8.82 -6.24 -16.39
C ARG A 122 -9.86 -5.24 -15.89
N ARG A 123 -11.16 -5.58 -15.98
CA ARG A 123 -12.28 -4.80 -15.44
C ARG A 123 -12.17 -4.62 -13.93
N SER A 124 -11.94 -5.70 -13.18
CA SER A 124 -11.77 -5.64 -11.72
C SER A 124 -10.58 -4.77 -11.30
N MET A 125 -9.44 -4.88 -11.99
CA MET A 125 -8.25 -4.07 -11.67
C MET A 125 -8.44 -2.57 -11.96
N ILE A 126 -9.13 -2.23 -13.06
CA ILE A 126 -9.47 -0.86 -13.43
C ILE A 126 -10.40 -0.23 -12.39
N ILE A 127 -11.46 -0.96 -12.02
CA ILE A 127 -12.41 -0.52 -10.99
C ILE A 127 -11.69 -0.36 -9.66
N LEU A 128 -10.90 -1.35 -9.24
CA LEU A 128 -10.15 -1.30 -7.97
C LEU A 128 -9.22 -0.08 -7.90
N LYS A 129 -8.52 0.24 -8.99
CA LYS A 129 -7.62 1.40 -9.03
C LYS A 129 -8.37 2.74 -9.05
N ALA A 130 -9.44 2.84 -9.82
CA ALA A 130 -10.29 4.04 -9.86
C ALA A 130 -10.96 4.30 -8.51
N VAL A 131 -11.41 3.23 -7.86
CA VAL A 131 -11.92 3.21 -6.50
C VAL A 131 -10.83 3.67 -5.53
N MET A 132 -9.66 3.03 -5.50
CA MET A 132 -8.57 3.42 -4.59
C MET A 132 -8.15 4.90 -4.74
N GLY A 133 -8.06 5.41 -5.97
CA GLY A 133 -7.71 6.82 -6.22
C GLY A 133 -8.80 7.82 -5.80
N LYS A 134 -10.09 7.46 -5.92
CA LYS A 134 -11.22 8.32 -5.51
C LYS A 134 -11.62 8.15 -4.05
N CYS A 135 -11.32 7.00 -3.45
CA CYS A 135 -11.64 6.70 -2.07
C CYS A 135 -10.89 7.58 -1.08
N THR A 136 -9.64 7.96 -1.35
CA THR A 136 -8.86 8.80 -0.42
C THR A 136 -9.54 10.16 -0.13
N PRO A 137 -9.95 10.96 -1.14
CA PRO A 137 -10.67 12.21 -0.87
C PRO A 137 -12.10 11.98 -0.35
N LEU A 138 -12.79 10.91 -0.79
CA LEU A 138 -14.13 10.58 -0.30
C LEU A 138 -14.14 10.18 1.18
N LEU A 139 -13.12 9.46 1.63
CA LEU A 139 -12.99 9.03 3.03
C LEU A 139 -12.77 10.22 3.96
N PHE A 140 -11.99 11.23 3.53
CA PHE A 140 -11.87 12.51 4.24
C PHE A 140 -13.22 13.24 4.31
N ARG A 141 -13.96 13.29 3.20
CA ARG A 141 -15.25 13.97 3.12
C ARG A 141 -16.32 13.27 3.97
N PHE A 142 -16.39 11.94 3.94
CA PHE A 142 -17.32 11.18 4.79
C PHE A 142 -16.95 11.26 6.26
N ARG A 143 -15.65 11.21 6.61
CA ARG A 143 -15.21 11.42 7.99
C ARG A 143 -15.59 12.82 8.50
N PHE A 144 -15.47 13.85 7.66
CA PHE A 144 -15.91 15.20 7.99
C PHE A 144 -17.43 15.28 8.22
N PHE A 145 -18.26 14.80 7.28
CA PHE A 145 -19.72 14.85 7.44
C PHE A 145 -20.23 13.99 8.61
N MET A 146 -19.62 12.81 8.84
CA MET A 146 -19.99 11.94 9.96
C MET A 146 -19.52 12.49 11.31
N SER A 147 -18.51 13.36 11.33
CA SER A 147 -18.11 14.09 12.55
C SER A 147 -19.11 15.18 12.96
N LEU A 148 -19.86 15.71 11.99
CA LEU A 148 -20.90 16.72 12.21
C LEU A 148 -22.26 16.09 12.60
N SER A 149 -22.42 14.78 12.47
CA SER A 149 -23.68 14.11 12.76
C SER A 149 -23.90 13.94 14.27
N PRO A 150 -24.98 14.52 14.84
CA PRO A 150 -25.27 14.43 16.27
C PRO A 150 -25.71 13.03 16.71
N HIS A 151 -26.05 12.15 15.78
CA HIS A 151 -26.56 10.79 16.04
C HIS A 151 -25.57 9.92 16.84
N PHE A 152 -24.26 10.18 16.72
CA PHE A 152 -23.22 9.39 17.39
C PHE A 152 -22.81 9.95 18.76
N HIS A 153 -23.37 11.08 19.23
CA HIS A 153 -22.94 11.69 20.49
C HIS A 153 -23.41 10.94 21.75
N ASN A 154 -24.52 10.21 21.65
CA ASN A 154 -25.16 9.56 22.80
C ASN A 154 -24.91 8.04 22.87
N GLN A 155 -24.01 7.49 22.05
CA GLN A 155 -23.73 6.06 22.00
C GLN A 155 -22.46 5.69 22.76
N ARG A 156 -22.42 4.48 23.32
CA ARG A 156 -21.19 3.87 23.86
C ARG A 156 -20.22 3.64 22.70
N TRP A 157 -18.97 4.08 22.87
CA TRP A 157 -17.89 4.01 21.86
C TRP A 157 -18.21 4.79 20.55
N PRO A 158 -18.43 6.12 20.64
CA PRO A 158 -18.87 6.93 19.51
C PRO A 158 -17.86 6.97 18.35
N GLN A 159 -16.58 6.79 18.66
CA GLN A 159 -15.50 6.74 17.65
C GLN A 159 -15.55 5.45 16.81
N PHE A 160 -15.92 4.32 17.41
CA PHE A 160 -16.02 3.04 16.72
C PHE A 160 -17.21 3.03 15.74
N TRP A 161 -18.39 3.47 16.19
CA TRP A 161 -19.57 3.58 15.34
C TRP A 161 -19.38 4.55 14.18
N ARG A 162 -18.67 5.67 14.41
CA ARG A 162 -18.28 6.60 13.34
C ARG A 162 -17.37 5.94 12.32
N LEU A 163 -16.38 5.15 12.74
CA LEU A 163 -15.50 4.40 11.83
C LEU A 163 -16.30 3.39 11.00
N CYS A 164 -17.15 2.57 11.63
CA CYS A 164 -17.98 1.59 10.93
C CYS A 164 -18.91 2.26 9.91
N ALA A 165 -19.53 3.38 10.27
CA ALA A 165 -20.45 4.08 9.40
C ALA A 165 -19.74 4.83 8.25
N VAL A 166 -18.52 5.34 8.47
CA VAL A 166 -17.65 5.85 7.38
C VAL A 166 -17.26 4.72 6.43
N VAL A 167 -16.90 3.53 6.95
CA VAL A 167 -16.57 2.36 6.13
C VAL A 167 -17.77 1.89 5.32
N MET A 168 -18.97 1.84 5.91
CA MET A 168 -20.20 1.47 5.20
C MET A 168 -20.60 2.50 4.14
N ALA A 169 -20.53 3.80 4.45
CA ALA A 169 -20.80 4.86 3.48
C ALA A 169 -19.80 4.82 2.31
N LEU A 170 -18.53 4.55 2.62
CA LEU A 170 -17.50 4.33 1.61
C LEU A 170 -17.83 3.10 0.76
N TYR A 171 -18.19 1.97 1.37
CA TYR A 171 -18.54 0.73 0.65
C TYR A 171 -19.72 0.94 -0.31
N ILE A 172 -20.81 1.57 0.14
CA ILE A 172 -21.98 1.87 -0.69
C ILE A 172 -21.61 2.83 -1.83
N SER A 173 -20.83 3.87 -1.53
CA SER A 173 -20.31 4.82 -2.53
C SER A 173 -19.47 4.12 -3.59
N ILE A 174 -18.60 3.20 -3.18
CA ILE A 174 -17.73 2.42 -4.06
C ILE A 174 -18.57 1.51 -4.95
N TYR A 175 -19.52 0.79 -4.37
CA TYR A 175 -20.37 -0.13 -5.09
C TYR A 175 -21.18 0.60 -6.17
N ARG A 176 -21.80 1.73 -5.81
CA ARG A 176 -22.56 2.56 -6.75
C ARG A 176 -21.68 3.15 -7.86
N GLN A 177 -20.45 3.57 -7.56
CA GLN A 177 -19.51 4.03 -8.58
C GLN A 177 -19.03 2.89 -9.50
N ALA A 178 -18.81 1.70 -8.94
CA ALA A 178 -18.43 0.53 -9.72
C ALA A 178 -19.54 0.13 -10.69
N GLU A 179 -20.80 0.19 -10.26
CA GLU A 179 -21.99 -0.08 -11.06
C GLU A 179 -22.14 0.95 -12.19
N GLN A 180 -22.10 2.25 -11.90
CA GLN A 180 -22.15 3.30 -12.92
C GLN A 180 -21.02 3.21 -13.95
N THR A 181 -19.81 2.86 -13.51
CA THR A 181 -18.67 2.69 -14.43
C THR A 181 -18.84 1.43 -15.29
N ARG A 182 -19.48 0.38 -14.74
CA ARG A 182 -19.85 -0.84 -15.44
C ARG A 182 -20.88 -0.54 -16.53
N ASP A 183 -21.94 0.20 -16.22
CA ASP A 183 -22.97 0.58 -17.18
C ASP A 183 -22.40 1.45 -18.31
N LEU A 184 -21.55 2.41 -17.96
CA LEU A 184 -20.95 3.33 -18.94
C LEU A 184 -19.96 2.62 -19.87
N TYR A 185 -19.26 1.59 -19.37
CA TYR A 185 -18.40 0.73 -20.18
C TYR A 185 -19.22 -0.18 -21.10
N ASP A 186 -20.26 -0.83 -20.56
CA ASP A 186 -21.11 -1.73 -21.32
C ASP A 186 -21.83 -0.94 -22.43
N HIS A 187 -22.38 0.26 -22.15
CA HIS A 187 -22.94 1.18 -23.16
C HIS A 187 -21.94 1.55 -24.27
N ARG A 188 -20.68 1.87 -23.93
CA ARG A 188 -19.67 2.23 -24.94
C ARG A 188 -19.26 1.06 -25.82
N GLN A 189 -19.26 -0.16 -25.31
CA GLN A 189 -18.99 -1.35 -26.12
C GLN A 189 -20.14 -1.65 -27.09
N THR A 190 -21.39 -1.51 -26.65
CA THR A 190 -22.55 -1.68 -27.53
C THR A 190 -22.52 -0.65 -28.65
N PHE A 191 -22.22 0.61 -28.34
CA PHE A 191 -22.12 1.69 -29.32
C PHE A 191 -20.97 1.51 -30.34
N LEU A 192 -19.89 0.83 -29.95
CA LEU A 192 -18.78 0.48 -30.84
C LEU A 192 -19.06 -0.77 -31.69
N ARG A 193 -20.04 -1.60 -31.31
CA ARG A 193 -20.51 -2.74 -32.12
C ARG A 193 -21.61 -2.36 -33.11
N GLU A 194 -22.35 -1.31 -32.84
CA GLU A 194 -23.46 -0.82 -33.69
C GLU A 194 -23.02 0.17 -34.79
N LYS A 195 -21.77 0.65 -34.77
CA LYS A 195 -21.21 1.38 -35.92
C LYS A 195 -20.52 0.39 -36.87
N PRO A 196 -21.09 0.11 -38.07
CA PRO A 196 -20.39 -0.60 -39.13
C PRO A 196 -19.19 0.20 -39.67
#